data_AF-A0A957PSE6-F1
#
_entry.id   AF-A0A957PSE6-F1
#
_cell.length_a   1.000
_cell.length_b   1.000
_cell.length_c   1.000
_cell.angle_alpha   90.00
_cell.angle_beta   90.00
_cell.angle_gamma   90.00
#
_symmetry.space_group_name_H-M   'P 1'
#
loop_
_entity.id
_entity.type
_entity.pdbx_description
1 polymer ?
#
loop_
_entity_poly.entity_id
_entity_poly.type
_entity_poly.pdbx_seq_one_letter_code
_entity_poly.pdbx_strand_id
1 'polypeptide(L)'
;MSKYHSTRKKVKEKSNQPHYAWRGIGCVMMILIPIISYAAGVETVKFAISNRMALPYELLGYPRFPNLFYQSNGLMMLLAPIAKTQHFYAYFLAGVFYTILLGSTLSMFYAIMYRMIRPSQYGPLDAPPPKVKVKPYKR
;
A
#
# COMPACT_ATOMS: atom_id res chain seq x y z
N MET A 1 -17.58 42.63 -42.60
CA MET A 1 -16.62 41.61 -43.09
C MET A 1 -15.76 41.12 -41.93
N SER A 2 -16.01 39.91 -41.42
CA SER A 2 -15.25 39.31 -40.33
C SER A 2 -14.02 38.58 -40.89
N LYS A 3 -12.81 39.03 -40.55
CA LYS A 3 -11.54 38.51 -41.13
C LYS A 3 -10.59 37.85 -40.13
N TYR A 4 -11.02 37.61 -38.89
CA TYR A 4 -10.17 37.01 -37.86
C TYR A 4 -10.92 36.00 -36.99
N HIS A 5 -11.30 34.86 -37.57
CA HIS A 5 -11.66 33.67 -36.78
C HIS A 5 -10.39 32.83 -36.55
N SER A 6 -9.66 33.16 -35.48
CA SER A 6 -8.56 32.30 -35.01
C SER A 6 -9.17 31.07 -34.35
N THR A 7 -9.09 29.90 -35.01
CA THR A 7 -9.50 28.62 -34.43
C THR A 7 -8.56 28.26 -33.28
N ARG A 8 -8.96 28.57 -32.04
CA ARG A 8 -8.18 28.20 -30.85
C ARG A 8 -8.21 26.67 -30.71
N LYS A 9 -7.09 26.01 -31.00
CA LYS A 9 -6.94 24.56 -30.82
C LYS A 9 -7.29 24.23 -29.37
N LYS A 10 -8.36 23.45 -29.14
CA LYS A 10 -8.73 22.96 -27.81
C LYS A 10 -7.56 22.12 -27.29
N VAL A 11 -6.88 22.64 -26.27
CA VAL A 11 -5.84 21.91 -25.55
C VAL A 11 -6.55 20.80 -24.77
N LYS A 12 -6.17 19.54 -24.98
CA LYS A 12 -6.67 18.44 -24.15
C LYS A 12 -6.23 18.72 -22.72
N GLU A 13 -7.20 18.84 -21.81
CA GLU A 13 -6.93 18.88 -20.39
C GLU A 13 -6.19 17.61 -20.00
N LYS A 14 -5.00 17.77 -19.41
CA LYS A 14 -4.22 16.64 -18.89
C LYS A 14 -4.97 16.12 -17.67
N SER A 15 -5.41 14.86 -17.71
CA SER A 15 -6.01 14.26 -16.53
C SER A 15 -4.94 14.13 -15.44
N ASN A 16 -5.22 14.67 -14.25
CA ASN A 16 -4.38 14.49 -13.07
C ASN A 16 -4.47 13.06 -12.49
N GLN A 17 -5.14 12.15 -13.20
CA GLN A 17 -5.33 10.78 -12.73
C GLN A 17 -4.07 9.95 -13.05
N PRO A 18 -3.58 9.15 -12.09
CA PRO A 18 -2.56 8.16 -12.38
C PRO A 18 -3.03 7.24 -13.50
N HIS A 19 -2.11 6.83 -14.38
CA HIS A 19 -2.39 5.92 -15.47
C HIS A 19 -3.00 4.61 -14.94
N TYR A 20 -4.01 4.06 -15.62
CA TYR A 20 -4.85 2.96 -15.11
C TYR A 20 -4.05 1.75 -14.57
N ALA A 21 -2.96 1.37 -15.24
CA ALA A 21 -2.06 0.30 -14.78
C ALA A 21 -1.43 0.56 -13.40
N TRP A 22 -1.10 1.81 -13.06
CA TRP A 22 -0.50 2.18 -11.78
C TRP A 22 -1.51 2.12 -10.63
N ARG A 23 -2.82 2.27 -10.91
CA ARG A 23 -3.88 2.09 -9.91
C ARG A 23 -4.10 0.61 -9.56
N GLY A 24 -3.89 -0.29 -10.52
CA GLY A 24 -4.06 -1.73 -10.34
C GLY A 24 -3.01 -2.37 -9.42
N ILE A 25 -1.75 -1.91 -9.49
CA ILE A 25 -0.65 -2.48 -8.70
C ILE A 25 -0.90 -2.37 -7.20
N GLY A 26 -1.41 -1.24 -6.71
CA GLY A 26 -1.71 -1.06 -5.29
C GLY A 26 -2.79 -2.02 -4.79
N CYS A 27 -3.78 -2.33 -5.62
CA CYS A 27 -4.83 -3.30 -5.30
C CYS A 27 -4.26 -4.72 -5.15
N VAL A 28 -3.40 -5.13 -6.09
CA VAL A 28 -2.74 -6.45 -6.02
C VAL A 28 -1.87 -6.54 -4.75
N MET A 29 -1.11 -5.48 -4.44
CA MET A 29 -0.26 -5.44 -3.25
C MET A 29 -1.07 -5.51 -1.95
N MET A 30 -2.25 -4.90 -1.90
CA MET A 30 -3.14 -4.95 -0.73
C MET A 30 -3.59 -6.37 -0.39
N ILE A 31 -3.71 -7.26 -1.38
CA ILE A 31 -4.09 -8.66 -1.16
C ILE A 31 -2.86 -9.53 -0.94
N LEU A 32 -1.80 -9.31 -1.72
CA LEU A 32 -0.62 -10.17 -1.73
C LEU A 32 0.26 -9.97 -0.48
N ILE A 33 0.38 -8.74 0.02
CA ILE A 33 1.21 -8.46 1.20
C ILE A 33 0.67 -9.16 2.46
N PRO A 34 -0.62 -9.08 2.83
CA PRO A 34 -1.13 -9.78 4.02
C PRO A 34 -0.93 -11.30 3.96
N ILE A 35 -1.10 -11.91 2.78
CA ILE A 35 -0.93 -13.36 2.60
C ILE A 35 0.53 -13.77 2.88
N ILE A 36 1.48 -13.08 2.25
CA ILE A 36 2.92 -13.36 2.45
C ILE A 36 3.33 -13.05 3.89
N SER A 37 2.82 -11.95 4.45
CA SER A 37 3.16 -11.52 5.81
C SER A 37 2.67 -12.51 6.86
N TYR A 38 1.47 -13.08 6.68
CA TYR A 38 0.97 -14.13 7.54
C TYR A 38 1.84 -15.39 7.47
N ALA A 39 2.19 -15.84 6.26
CA ALA A 39 3.07 -17.00 6.08
C ALA A 39 4.45 -16.79 6.73
N ALA A 40 5.05 -15.61 6.54
CA ALA A 40 6.31 -15.23 7.19
C ALA A 40 6.18 -15.19 8.72
N GLY A 41 5.07 -14.65 9.24
CA GLY A 41 4.78 -14.62 10.68
C GLY A 41 4.68 -16.02 11.30
N VAL A 42 4.05 -16.96 10.59
CA VAL A 42 3.95 -18.35 11.06
C VAL A 42 5.32 -19.03 11.11
N GLU A 43 6.12 -18.92 10.05
CA GLU A 43 7.43 -19.58 9.98
C GLU A 43 8.42 -18.99 10.99
N THR A 44 8.38 -17.67 11.21
CA THR A 44 9.26 -17.00 12.18
C THR A 44 8.96 -17.39 13.62
N VAL A 45 7.68 -17.52 13.99
CA VAL A 45 7.29 -17.99 15.32
C VAL A 45 7.68 -19.46 15.52
N LYS A 46 7.46 -20.32 14.51
CA LYS A 46 7.92 -21.73 14.57
C LYS A 46 9.42 -21.83 14.76
N PHE A 47 10.17 -21.03 14.00
CA PHE A 47 11.63 -20.94 14.11
C PHE A 47 12.08 -20.39 15.47
N ALA A 48 11.36 -19.43 16.03
CA ALA A 48 11.64 -18.90 17.37
C ALA A 48 11.45 -19.96 18.46
N ILE A 49 10.37 -20.74 18.38
CA ILE A 49 10.08 -21.81 19.34
C ILE A 49 11.12 -22.93 19.22
N SER A 50 11.48 -23.35 18.00
CA SER A 50 12.46 -24.42 17.80
C SER A 50 13.86 -24.07 18.31
N ASN A 51 14.26 -22.80 18.19
CA ASN A 51 15.54 -22.31 18.70
C ASN A 51 15.50 -21.85 20.16
N ARG A 52 14.40 -22.11 20.89
CA ARG A 52 14.20 -21.69 22.29
C ARG A 52 14.41 -20.18 22.50
N MET A 53 14.02 -19.37 21.52
CA MET A 53 14.03 -17.92 21.70
C MET A 53 12.98 -17.51 22.74
N ALA A 54 13.31 -16.52 23.56
CA ALA A 54 12.41 -16.01 24.59
C ALA A 54 11.22 -15.29 23.93
N LEU A 55 10.06 -15.96 23.92
CA LEU A 55 8.78 -15.36 23.57
C LEU A 55 7.97 -15.11 24.84
N PRO A 56 7.31 -13.95 24.97
CA PRO A 56 6.40 -13.68 26.09
C PRO A 56 5.32 -14.77 26.18
N TYR A 57 5.09 -15.26 27.40
CA TYR A 57 4.14 -16.36 27.65
C TYR A 57 2.71 -16.00 27.26
N GLU A 58 2.37 -14.71 27.28
CA GLU A 58 1.07 -14.18 26.90
C GLU A 58 0.73 -14.41 25.43
N LEU A 59 1.75 -14.52 24.57
CA LEU A 59 1.58 -14.79 23.14
C LEU A 59 1.49 -16.30 22.84
N LEU A 60 1.83 -17.13 23.82
CA LEU A 60 1.88 -18.57 23.68
C LEU A 60 0.59 -19.22 24.20
N GLY A 61 0.22 -20.37 23.62
CA GLY A 61 -0.97 -21.12 24.00
C GLY A 61 -2.20 -20.80 23.15
N TYR A 62 -3.37 -21.08 23.70
CA TYR A 62 -4.66 -20.92 23.02
C TYR A 62 -5.29 -19.56 23.33
N PRO A 63 -5.97 -18.94 22.34
CA PRO A 63 -6.68 -17.70 22.58
C PRO A 63 -7.84 -17.92 23.57
N ARG A 64 -7.93 -17.03 24.56
CA ARG A 64 -9.01 -17.04 25.56
C ARG A 64 -10.08 -16.04 25.16
N PHE A 65 -11.32 -16.51 25.02
CA PHE A 65 -12.47 -15.66 24.75
C PHE A 65 -13.27 -15.40 26.02
N PRO A 66 -13.99 -14.28 26.13
CA PRO A 66 -14.88 -14.05 27.26
C PRO A 66 -16.12 -14.95 27.18
N ASN A 67 -16.72 -15.25 28.34
CA ASN A 67 -17.80 -16.23 28.50
C ASN A 67 -19.01 -16.02 27.57
N LEU A 68 -19.30 -14.78 27.21
CA LEU A 68 -20.37 -14.41 26.28
C LEU A 68 -20.25 -15.12 24.92
N PHE A 69 -19.03 -15.33 24.41
CA PHE A 69 -18.81 -15.98 23.12
C PHE A 69 -19.13 -17.47 23.18
N TYR A 70 -18.83 -18.14 24.30
CA TYR A 70 -19.12 -19.57 24.49
C TYR A 70 -20.62 -19.84 24.66
N GLN A 71 -21.40 -18.86 25.11
CA GLN A 71 -22.85 -18.98 25.26
C GLN A 71 -23.59 -18.94 23.91
N SER A 72 -23.01 -18.25 22.92
CA SER A 72 -23.60 -18.14 21.59
C SER A 72 -23.12 -19.26 20.65
N ASN A 73 -23.97 -20.24 20.39
CA ASN A 73 -23.69 -21.35 19.47
C ASN A 73 -23.26 -20.90 18.05
N GLY A 74 -23.84 -19.82 17.53
CA GLY A 74 -23.52 -19.30 16.19
C GLY A 74 -22.12 -18.70 16.06
N LEU A 75 -21.69 -17.90 17.05
CA LEU A 75 -20.35 -17.30 17.04
C LEU A 75 -19.27 -18.36 17.24
N MET A 76 -19.51 -19.36 18.10
CA MET A 76 -18.56 -20.44 18.29
C MET A 76 -18.31 -21.25 17.02
N MET A 77 -19.29 -21.41 16.14
CA MET A 77 -19.06 -22.09 14.85
C MET A 77 -18.02 -21.37 13.99
N LEU A 78 -18.03 -20.03 13.99
CA LEU A 78 -17.07 -19.22 13.23
C LEU A 78 -15.72 -19.08 13.94
N LEU A 79 -15.71 -19.00 15.28
CA LEU A 79 -14.50 -18.80 16.07
C LEU A 79 -13.78 -20.10 16.43
N ALA A 80 -14.44 -21.26 16.36
CA ALA A 80 -13.86 -22.57 16.65
C ALA A 80 -12.51 -22.84 15.97
N PRO A 81 -12.31 -22.57 14.65
CA PRO A 81 -11.01 -22.78 14.02
C PRO A 81 -9.92 -21.91 14.66
N ILE A 82 -10.23 -20.65 14.98
CA ILE A 82 -9.29 -19.72 15.61
C ILE A 82 -8.99 -20.18 17.05
N ALA A 83 -10.02 -20.59 17.80
CA ALA A 83 -9.89 -21.07 19.17
C ALA A 83 -8.96 -22.29 19.29
N LYS A 84 -8.97 -23.16 18.28
CA LYS A 84 -8.15 -24.38 18.25
C LYS A 84 -6.72 -24.13 17.76
N THR A 85 -6.42 -22.99 17.14
CA THR A 85 -5.05 -22.70 16.69
C THR A 85 -4.14 -22.36 17.86
N GLN A 86 -3.07 -23.13 18.02
CA GLN A 86 -2.04 -22.89 19.01
C GLN A 86 -1.15 -21.71 18.59
N HIS A 87 -0.79 -20.83 19.52
CA HIS A 87 0.04 -19.65 19.30
C HIS A 87 -0.56 -18.60 18.35
N PHE A 88 -1.89 -18.52 18.28
CA PHE A 88 -2.60 -17.59 17.40
C PHE A 88 -2.13 -16.13 17.57
N TYR A 89 -2.00 -15.65 18.81
CA TYR A 89 -1.56 -14.28 19.08
C TYR A 89 -0.15 -14.01 18.56
N ALA A 90 0.78 -14.97 18.71
CA ALA A 90 2.13 -14.85 18.20
C ALA A 90 2.15 -14.73 16.66
N TYR A 91 1.43 -15.61 15.96
CA TYR A 91 1.33 -15.57 14.50
C TYR A 91 0.70 -14.27 14.00
N PHE A 92 -0.37 -13.82 14.66
CA PHE A 92 -1.05 -12.58 14.31
C PHE A 92 -0.13 -11.37 14.48
N LEU A 93 0.54 -11.25 15.63
CA LEU A 93 1.43 -10.13 15.92
C LEU A 93 2.65 -10.11 14.97
N ALA A 94 3.26 -11.26 14.72
CA ALA A 94 4.34 -11.39 13.74
C ALA A 94 3.86 -11.05 12.32
N GLY A 95 2.67 -11.50 11.93
CA GLY A 95 2.07 -11.20 10.63
C GLY A 95 1.79 -9.70 10.44
N VAL A 96 1.27 -9.02 11.46
CA VAL A 96 1.08 -7.55 11.44
C VAL A 96 2.42 -6.85 11.32
N PHE A 97 3.43 -7.29 12.07
CA PHE A 97 4.79 -6.74 11.97
C PHE A 97 5.34 -6.86 10.54
N TYR A 98 5.25 -8.03 9.91
CA TYR A 98 5.68 -8.22 8.52
C TYR A 98 4.85 -7.41 7.52
N THR A 99 3.54 -7.24 7.78
CA THR A 99 2.67 -6.42 6.92
C THR A 99 3.14 -4.97 6.91
N ILE A 100 3.48 -4.42 8.08
CA ILE A 100 4.01 -3.07 8.21
C ILE A 100 5.39 -2.97 7.55
N LEU A 101 6.28 -3.93 7.81
CA LEU A 101 7.65 -3.93 7.28
C LEU A 101 7.65 -4.03 5.75
N LEU A 102 6.98 -5.04 5.18
CA LEU A 102 6.91 -5.24 3.73
C LEU A 102 6.09 -4.14 3.06
N GLY A 103 4.96 -3.75 3.66
CA GLY A 103 4.10 -2.68 3.15
C GLY A 103 4.80 -1.33 3.09
N SER A 104 5.52 -0.95 4.15
CA SER A 104 6.29 0.30 4.19
C SER A 104 7.43 0.28 3.17
N THR A 105 8.20 -0.81 3.14
CA THR A 105 9.32 -0.98 2.20
C THR A 105 8.85 -0.87 0.75
N LEU A 106 7.81 -1.63 0.38
CA LEU A 106 7.29 -1.62 -0.98
C LEU A 106 6.60 -0.29 -1.34
N SER A 107 5.92 0.35 -0.39
CA SER A 107 5.33 1.69 -0.59
C SER A 107 6.42 2.74 -0.87
N MET A 108 7.54 2.66 -0.15
CA MET A 108 8.70 3.52 -0.40
C MET A 108 9.27 3.30 -1.80
N PHE A 109 9.49 2.05 -2.21
CA PHE A 109 9.94 1.72 -3.57
C PHE A 109 8.96 2.22 -4.64
N TYR A 110 7.67 2.01 -4.43
CA TYR A 110 6.62 2.48 -5.33
C TYR A 110 6.65 4.01 -5.48
N ALA A 111 6.80 4.76 -4.38
CA ALA A 111 6.88 6.21 -4.41
C ALA A 111 8.11 6.71 -5.19
N ILE A 112 9.26 6.05 -5.04
CA ILE A 112 10.49 6.36 -5.79
C ILE A 112 10.27 6.11 -7.29
N MET A 113 9.73 4.95 -7.66
CA MET A 113 9.41 4.61 -9.05
C MET A 113 8.44 5.62 -9.66
N TYR A 114 7.37 5.95 -8.93
CA TYR A 114 6.37 6.90 -9.36
C TYR A 114 6.99 8.28 -9.59
N ARG A 115 7.90 8.72 -8.72
CA ARG A 115 8.60 10.00 -8.88
C ARG A 115 9.47 10.04 -10.14
N MET A 116 10.13 8.94 -10.49
CA MET A 116 10.99 8.89 -11.68
C MET A 116 10.20 8.89 -13.00
N ILE A 117 9.03 8.24 -13.00
CA ILE A 117 8.21 8.09 -14.22
C ILE A 117 7.16 9.21 -14.34
N ARG A 118 6.99 10.04 -13.30
CA ARG A 118 6.00 11.12 -13.30
C ARG A 118 6.30 12.12 -14.43
N PRO A 119 5.33 12.40 -15.32
CA PRO A 119 5.50 13.41 -16.36
C PRO A 119 5.62 14.82 -15.75
N SER A 120 6.14 15.77 -16.54
CA SER A 120 6.32 17.16 -16.09
C SER A 120 5.06 17.73 -15.41
N GLN A 121 5.29 18.46 -14.31
CA GLN A 121 4.22 19.08 -13.52
C GLN A 121 3.60 20.28 -14.24
N TYR A 122 4.33 20.89 -15.18
CA TYR A 122 3.85 22.06 -15.92
C TYR A 122 2.79 21.68 -16.95
N GLY A 123 1.66 22.37 -16.87
CA GLY A 123 0.65 22.37 -17.93
C GLY A 123 1.13 23.20 -19.13
N PRO A 124 0.47 23.05 -20.29
CA PRO A 124 0.82 23.79 -21.51
C PRO A 124 0.68 25.32 -21.41
N LEU A 125 -0.09 25.82 -20.43
CA LEU A 125 -0.25 27.25 -20.14
C LEU A 125 0.53 27.71 -18.90
N ASP A 126 1.07 26.77 -18.14
CA ASP A 126 1.69 26.99 -16.82
C ASP A 126 3.22 26.78 -16.86
N ALA A 127 3.77 26.55 -18.05
CA ALA A 127 5.19 26.44 -18.23
C ALA A 127 5.84 27.80 -17.96
N PRO A 128 6.87 27.87 -17.10
CA PRO A 128 7.56 29.13 -16.83
C PRO A 128 8.10 29.70 -18.15
N PRO A 129 8.05 31.04 -18.34
CA PRO A 129 8.55 31.64 -19.56
C PRO A 129 10.02 31.23 -19.78
N PRO A 130 10.42 30.94 -21.04
CA PRO A 130 11.76 30.50 -21.33
C PRO A 130 12.75 31.57 -20.88
N LYS A 131 13.70 31.20 -20.01
CA LYS A 131 14.77 32.09 -19.50
C LYS A 131 15.84 32.32 -20.57
N VAL A 132 15.44 32.78 -21.76
CA VAL A 132 16.35 33.08 -22.86
C VAL A 132 16.66 34.57 -22.81
N LYS A 133 17.94 34.91 -22.64
CA LYS A 133 18.43 36.29 -22.81
C LYS A 133 18.47 36.61 -24.31
N VAL A 134 17.40 37.16 -24.86
CA VAL A 134 17.38 37.68 -26.25
C VAL A 134 17.92 39.10 -26.29
N LYS A 135 18.71 39.41 -27.33
CA LYS A 135 19.19 40.78 -27.59
C LYS A 135 18.00 41.66 -28.01
N PRO A 136 17.88 42.90 -27.48
CA PRO A 136 16.82 43.82 -27.89
C PRO A 136 16.98 44.18 -29.37
N TYR A 137 15.87 44.11 -30.11
CA TYR A 137 15.83 44.54 -31.51
C TYR A 137 15.97 46.07 -31.58
N LYS A 138 16.97 46.55 -32.33
CA LYS A 138 17.18 47.99 -32.59
C LYS A 138 16.54 48.32 -33.93
N ARG A 139 15.53 49.19 -33.91
CA ARG A 139 14.78 49.63 -35.08
C ARG A 139 15.43 50.87 -35.69
#